data_AF-A0A447R1T6-F1
#
_entry.id   AF-A0A447R1T6-F1
#
_cell.length_a   1.000
_cell.length_b   1.000
_cell.length_c   1.000
_cell.angle_alpha   90.00
_cell.angle_beta   90.00
_cell.angle_gamma   90.00
#
_symmetry.space_group_name_H-M   'P 1'
#
loop_
_entity.id
_entity.type
_entity.pdbx_description
1 polymer ?
#
loop_
_entity_poly.entity_id
_entity_poly.type
_entity_poly.pdbx_seq_one_letter_code
_entity_poly.pdbx_strand_id
1 'polypeptide(L)'
;MARESVVLLKNRLETLPLKKSGTIAVVGPLADSQRDVMGSWSAAGVADQSVTVLAGIQNAVGDGAKVLYAKGANITNDKGIVDFLNLYEEAVKIDPRSPQAMIDEAVQAAKQADVVVAVVGESQGMAHEASSRTDITIPQSQRDLITALKATGKPLILVLMNGRPLALVKEDQQADAILETWFAGTEGGNAIADVLFGDYNPSGKLPMSFPRSVDKFRSITAISIRDARITLKSQTNIPHVILTKRMARSIRLVTV
;
A
#
# COMPACT_ATOMS: atom_id res chain seq x y z
N MET A 1 -2.10 16.88 -8.40
CA MET A 1 -1.14 16.68 -7.30
C MET A 1 -1.24 15.30 -6.65
N ALA A 2 -2.19 14.99 -5.77
CA ALA A 2 -2.23 13.68 -5.09
C ALA A 2 -2.27 12.49 -6.09
N ARG A 3 -3.12 12.56 -7.13
CA ARG A 3 -3.20 11.57 -8.22
C ARG A 3 -1.83 11.28 -8.88
N GLU A 4 -1.00 12.31 -9.08
CA GLU A 4 0.30 12.21 -9.75
C GLU A 4 1.37 11.53 -8.87
N SER A 5 1.18 11.52 -7.54
CA SER A 5 2.12 10.92 -6.58
C SER A 5 1.93 9.41 -6.42
N VAL A 6 0.79 8.88 -6.85
CA VAL A 6 0.43 7.46 -6.73
C VAL A 6 1.31 6.61 -7.66
N VAL A 7 1.92 5.56 -7.12
CA VAL A 7 2.81 4.66 -7.85
C VAL A 7 2.17 3.27 -7.98
N LEU A 8 1.94 2.82 -9.21
CA LEU A 8 1.50 1.46 -9.48
C LEU A 8 2.71 0.50 -9.41
N LEU A 9 2.84 -0.24 -8.31
CA LEU A 9 3.95 -1.18 -8.09
C LEU A 9 3.71 -2.52 -8.78
N LYS A 10 2.45 -2.94 -8.86
CA LYS A 10 2.06 -4.22 -9.46
C LYS A 10 0.65 -4.13 -10.02
N ASN A 11 0.42 -4.73 -11.18
CA ASN A 11 -0.91 -5.00 -11.73
C ASN A 11 -0.87 -6.28 -12.56
N ARG A 12 -1.39 -7.39 -12.03
CA ARG A 12 -1.53 -8.66 -12.75
C ARG A 12 -2.96 -8.85 -13.21
N LEU A 13 -3.14 -9.66 -14.27
CA LEU A 13 -4.45 -10.07 -14.79
C LEU A 13 -5.40 -8.90 -15.10
N GLU A 14 -4.84 -7.72 -15.41
CA GLU A 14 -5.62 -6.50 -15.66
C GLU A 14 -6.60 -6.19 -14.52
N THR A 15 -6.20 -6.46 -13.27
CA THR A 15 -7.04 -6.27 -12.08
C THR A 15 -7.43 -4.80 -11.89
N LEU A 16 -6.53 -3.87 -12.23
CA LEU A 16 -6.81 -2.43 -12.32
C LEU A 16 -6.82 -1.97 -13.79
N PRO A 17 -7.67 -1.01 -14.17
CA PRO A 17 -8.63 -0.30 -13.31
C PRO A 17 -9.89 -1.12 -12.98
N LEU A 18 -10.48 -0.84 -11.82
CA LEU A 18 -11.75 -1.40 -11.37
C LEU A 18 -12.92 -0.86 -12.19
N LYS A 19 -13.99 -1.66 -12.28
CA LYS A 19 -15.28 -1.20 -12.81
C LYS A 19 -16.05 -0.50 -11.69
N LYS A 20 -16.78 0.57 -12.02
CA LYS A 20 -17.75 1.23 -11.12
C LYS A 20 -19.07 0.43 -11.06
N SER A 21 -18.97 -0.89 -10.89
CA SER A 21 -20.09 -1.81 -10.77
C SER A 21 -19.73 -3.08 -9.99
N GLY A 22 -20.74 -3.88 -9.63
CA GLY A 22 -20.56 -5.09 -8.83
C GLY A 22 -20.45 -4.81 -7.34
N THR A 23 -19.77 -5.69 -6.60
CA THR A 23 -19.54 -5.54 -5.16
C THR A 23 -18.05 -5.46 -4.84
N ILE A 24 -17.66 -4.41 -4.11
CA ILE A 24 -16.26 -4.14 -3.73
C ILE A 24 -16.16 -4.25 -2.21
N ALA A 25 -15.29 -5.13 -1.70
CA ALA A 25 -14.95 -5.17 -0.29
C ALA A 25 -13.77 -4.24 -0.02
N VAL A 26 -13.99 -3.17 0.75
CA VAL A 26 -12.95 -2.26 1.23
C VAL A 26 -12.61 -2.66 2.67
N VAL A 27 -11.38 -3.11 2.88
CA VAL A 27 -10.97 -3.75 4.12
C VAL A 27 -9.67 -3.14 4.65
N GLY A 28 -9.48 -3.09 5.96
CA GLY A 28 -8.20 -2.77 6.58
C GLY A 28 -8.26 -1.57 7.54
N PRO A 29 -7.27 -1.43 8.44
CA PRO A 29 -7.28 -0.39 9.47
C PRO A 29 -7.20 1.03 8.92
N LEU A 30 -6.66 1.20 7.71
CA LEU A 30 -6.44 2.51 7.09
C LEU A 30 -7.55 2.91 6.12
N ALA A 31 -8.48 1.99 5.80
CA ALA A 31 -9.54 2.23 4.84
C ALA A 31 -10.41 3.43 5.21
N ASP A 32 -10.70 3.60 6.51
CA ASP A 32 -11.53 4.70 7.02
C ASP A 32 -10.76 5.60 8.01
N SER A 33 -9.45 5.77 7.81
CA SER A 33 -8.64 6.62 8.68
C SER A 33 -8.43 8.02 8.09
N GLN A 34 -9.14 9.00 8.66
CA GLN A 34 -8.98 10.42 8.34
C GLN A 34 -7.65 10.99 8.85
N ARG A 35 -7.18 10.53 10.02
CA ARG A 35 -5.94 11.02 10.62
C ARG A 35 -4.70 10.58 9.84
N ASP A 36 -4.70 9.33 9.37
CA ASP A 36 -3.54 8.75 8.70
C ASP A 36 -3.40 9.22 7.26
N VAL A 37 -4.49 9.42 6.52
CA VAL A 37 -4.43 9.87 5.12
C VAL A 37 -3.74 11.23 4.96
N MET A 38 -3.84 12.07 5.99
CA MET A 38 -3.20 13.38 6.05
C MET A 38 -1.68 13.31 6.26
N GLY A 39 -1.18 12.19 6.79
CA GLY A 39 0.23 11.98 7.06
C GLY A 39 0.76 12.68 8.31
N SER A 40 2.08 12.59 8.47
CA SER A 40 2.81 13.24 9.54
C SER A 40 3.22 14.66 9.11
N TRP A 41 3.54 15.55 10.07
CA TRP A 41 3.82 16.97 9.78
C TRP A 41 2.73 17.67 8.97
N SER A 42 1.46 17.35 9.24
CA SER A 42 0.29 17.84 8.51
C SER A 42 -0.08 19.31 8.80
N ALA A 43 0.82 20.06 9.44
CA ALA A 43 0.64 21.45 9.84
C ALA A 43 -0.71 21.70 10.55
N ALA A 44 -1.49 22.66 10.06
CA ALA A 44 -2.82 23.00 10.58
C ALA A 44 -3.97 22.22 9.93
N GLY A 45 -3.69 21.09 9.27
CA GLY A 45 -4.71 20.24 8.68
C GLY A 45 -5.67 19.71 9.76
N VAL A 46 -6.97 19.70 9.43
CA VAL A 46 -8.02 19.19 10.30
C VAL A 46 -8.39 17.79 9.82
N ALA A 47 -8.12 16.77 10.65
CA ALA A 47 -8.32 15.37 10.27
C ALA A 47 -9.75 15.12 9.76
N ASP A 48 -10.77 15.60 10.46
CA ASP A 48 -12.19 15.41 10.13
C ASP A 48 -12.61 15.97 8.76
N GLN A 49 -11.80 16.83 8.15
CA GLN A 49 -12.02 17.34 6.79
C GLN A 49 -11.41 16.45 5.70
N SER A 50 -10.67 15.42 6.07
CA SER A 50 -9.99 14.53 5.13
C SER A 50 -10.92 13.45 4.61
N VAL A 51 -10.82 13.17 3.32
CA VAL A 51 -11.54 12.10 2.63
C VAL A 51 -10.76 10.80 2.78
N THR A 52 -11.35 9.82 3.47
CA THR A 52 -10.76 8.48 3.64
C THR A 52 -10.79 7.70 2.32
N VAL A 53 -9.99 6.62 2.23
CA VAL A 53 -10.01 5.76 1.04
C VAL A 53 -11.39 5.14 0.84
N LEU A 54 -12.06 4.72 1.91
CA LEU A 54 -13.43 4.23 1.89
C LEU A 54 -14.39 5.28 1.34
N ALA A 55 -14.35 6.50 1.88
CA ALA A 55 -15.21 7.59 1.43
C ALA A 55 -14.94 7.95 -0.05
N GLY A 56 -13.68 8.00 -0.47
CA GLY A 56 -13.31 8.23 -1.86
C GLY A 56 -13.85 7.17 -2.81
N ILE A 57 -13.75 5.88 -2.43
CA ILE A 57 -14.30 4.77 -3.21
C ILE A 57 -15.83 4.90 -3.30
N GLN A 58 -16.52 5.18 -2.18
CA GLN A 58 -17.97 5.38 -2.15
C GLN A 58 -18.40 6.55 -3.03
N ASN A 59 -17.70 7.68 -2.95
CA ASN A 59 -17.94 8.87 -3.80
C ASN A 59 -17.79 8.53 -5.29
N ALA A 60 -16.75 7.77 -5.65
CA ALA A 60 -16.44 7.47 -7.05
C ALA A 60 -17.44 6.49 -7.69
N VAL A 61 -18.01 5.55 -6.92
CA VAL A 61 -18.98 4.58 -7.44
C VAL A 61 -20.43 5.05 -7.34
N GLY A 62 -20.75 5.94 -6.38
CA GLY A 62 -22.14 6.33 -6.09
C GLY A 62 -23.03 5.10 -5.92
N ASP A 63 -24.15 5.06 -6.63
CA ASP A 63 -25.06 3.90 -6.63
C ASP A 63 -24.67 2.80 -7.64
N GLY A 64 -23.57 2.99 -8.38
CA GLY A 64 -23.14 2.07 -9.45
C GLY A 64 -22.59 0.75 -8.94
N ALA A 65 -21.98 0.73 -7.74
CA ALA A 65 -21.43 -0.46 -7.11
C ALA A 65 -21.79 -0.54 -5.62
N LYS A 66 -21.91 -1.76 -5.09
CA LYS A 66 -22.07 -1.99 -3.66
C LYS A 66 -20.70 -1.99 -2.98
N VAL A 67 -20.53 -1.14 -1.97
CA VAL A 67 -19.31 -1.13 -1.13
C VAL A 67 -19.59 -1.84 0.19
N LEU A 68 -18.84 -2.91 0.47
CA LEU A 68 -18.81 -3.58 1.76
C LEU A 68 -17.58 -3.12 2.53
N TYR A 69 -17.75 -2.74 3.80
CA TYR A 69 -16.64 -2.33 4.65
C TYR A 69 -16.43 -3.30 5.81
N ALA A 70 -15.17 -3.59 6.13
CA ALA A 70 -14.78 -4.25 7.36
C ALA A 70 -13.39 -3.77 7.80
N LYS A 71 -13.20 -3.46 9.09
CA LYS A 71 -11.88 -3.01 9.58
C LYS A 71 -10.82 -4.09 9.42
N GLY A 72 -11.16 -5.36 9.68
CA GLY A 72 -10.32 -6.53 9.42
C GLY A 72 -9.15 -6.74 10.38
N ALA A 73 -8.46 -5.68 10.78
CA ALA A 73 -7.38 -5.71 11.77
C ALA A 73 -7.22 -4.32 12.42
N ASN A 74 -6.63 -4.29 13.60
CA ASN A 74 -6.05 -3.05 14.14
C ASN A 74 -4.72 -2.73 13.45
N ILE A 75 -4.27 -1.47 13.53
CA ILE A 75 -2.99 -1.04 12.94
C ILE A 75 -1.82 -1.91 13.42
N THR A 76 -1.86 -2.30 14.70
CA THR A 76 -0.98 -3.29 15.34
C THR A 76 -1.73 -3.92 16.52
N ASN A 77 -1.33 -5.12 16.92
CA ASN A 77 -1.79 -5.77 18.16
C ASN A 77 -0.80 -5.54 19.33
N ASP A 78 0.35 -4.92 19.06
CA ASP A 78 1.36 -4.64 20.08
C ASP A 78 0.94 -3.43 20.92
N LYS A 79 0.61 -3.67 22.20
CA LYS A 79 0.16 -2.63 23.11
C LYS A 79 1.21 -1.53 23.33
N GLY A 80 2.50 -1.84 23.37
CA GLY A 80 3.56 -0.84 23.55
C GLY A 80 3.63 0.12 22.35
N ILE A 81 3.46 -0.42 21.13
CA ILE A 81 3.37 0.42 19.93
C ILE A 81 2.10 1.27 19.95
N VAL A 82 0.95 0.72 20.37
CA VAL A 82 -0.29 1.51 20.51
C VAL A 82 -0.11 2.64 21.51
N ASP A 83 0.42 2.34 22.70
CA ASP A 83 0.64 3.32 23.76
C ASP A 83 1.61 4.42 23.29
N PHE A 84 2.64 4.07 22.49
CA PHE A 84 3.52 5.04 21.83
C PHE A 84 2.78 5.91 20.81
N LEU A 85 2.00 5.31 19.92
CA LEU A 85 1.27 6.03 18.87
C LEU A 85 0.19 6.96 19.44
N ASN A 86 -0.33 6.62 20.63
CA ASN A 86 -1.34 7.39 21.34
C ASN A 86 -0.77 8.26 22.48
N LEU A 87 0.54 8.46 22.53
CA LEU A 87 1.21 9.12 23.66
C LEU A 87 0.76 10.58 23.87
N TYR A 88 0.53 11.31 22.78
CA TYR A 88 0.21 12.74 22.81
C TYR A 88 -1.22 13.06 22.38
N GLU A 89 -1.80 12.23 21.51
CA GLU A 89 -3.17 12.34 21.00
C GLU A 89 -3.72 10.93 20.76
N GLU A 90 -5.04 10.75 20.72
CA GLU A 90 -5.65 9.47 20.33
C GLU A 90 -5.61 9.31 18.80
N ALA A 91 -4.41 9.10 18.25
CA ALA A 91 -4.19 8.99 16.80
C ALA A 91 -4.69 7.67 16.21
N VAL A 92 -4.59 6.57 16.97
CA VAL A 92 -4.99 5.23 16.50
C VAL A 92 -6.06 4.62 17.41
N LYS A 93 -7.23 4.36 16.82
CA LYS A 93 -8.36 3.73 17.52
C LYS A 93 -8.26 2.21 17.45
N ILE A 94 -8.19 1.57 18.61
CA ILE A 94 -8.14 0.11 18.74
C ILE A 94 -9.56 -0.44 18.85
N ASP A 95 -9.91 -1.32 17.93
CA ASP A 95 -11.13 -2.12 18.02
C ASP A 95 -10.95 -3.19 19.11
N PRO A 96 -11.87 -3.27 20.09
CA PRO A 96 -11.73 -4.17 21.23
C PRO A 96 -11.99 -5.64 20.89
N ARG A 97 -12.54 -5.95 19.70
CA ARG A 97 -12.77 -7.33 19.25
C ARG A 97 -11.45 -8.07 19.10
N SER A 98 -11.51 -9.40 19.20
CA SER A 98 -10.31 -10.23 19.00
C SER A 98 -9.80 -10.10 17.56
N PRO A 99 -8.47 -10.26 17.32
CA PRO A 99 -7.91 -10.25 15.97
C PRO A 99 -8.63 -11.23 15.02
N GLN A 100 -8.95 -12.43 15.51
CA GLN A 100 -9.65 -13.44 14.70
C GLN A 100 -11.07 -12.99 14.32
N ALA A 101 -11.84 -12.40 15.25
CA ALA A 101 -13.19 -11.95 14.96
C ALA A 101 -13.22 -10.84 13.88
N MET A 102 -12.27 -9.92 13.91
CA MET A 102 -12.13 -8.88 12.87
C MET A 102 -11.74 -9.49 11.51
N ILE A 103 -10.80 -10.45 11.50
CA ILE A 103 -10.41 -11.16 10.28
C ILE A 103 -11.59 -11.93 9.70
N ASP A 104 -12.36 -12.62 10.54
CA ASP A 104 -13.53 -13.39 10.11
C ASP A 104 -14.58 -12.48 9.45
N GLU A 105 -14.89 -11.33 10.06
CA GLU A 105 -15.78 -10.32 9.47
C GLU A 105 -15.29 -9.86 8.09
N ALA A 106 -14.01 -9.52 7.97
CA ALA A 106 -13.41 -9.12 6.71
C ALA A 106 -13.43 -10.22 5.64
N VAL A 107 -13.18 -11.47 6.02
CA VAL A 107 -13.27 -12.62 5.12
C VAL A 107 -14.72 -12.85 4.66
N GLN A 108 -15.71 -12.63 5.52
CA GLN A 108 -17.13 -12.72 5.13
C GLN A 108 -17.51 -11.62 4.14
N ALA A 109 -17.03 -10.39 4.34
CA ALA A 109 -17.22 -9.31 3.37
C ALA A 109 -16.54 -9.64 2.03
N ALA A 110 -15.29 -10.11 2.06
CA ALA A 110 -14.54 -10.50 0.86
C ALA A 110 -15.23 -11.61 0.05
N LYS A 111 -15.78 -12.65 0.72
CA LYS A 111 -16.50 -13.74 0.04
C LYS A 111 -17.73 -13.25 -0.74
N GLN A 112 -18.39 -12.20 -0.25
CA GLN A 112 -19.55 -11.56 -0.88
C GLN A 112 -19.19 -10.55 -1.96
N ALA A 113 -17.92 -10.17 -2.09
CA ALA A 113 -17.45 -9.20 -3.06
C ALA A 113 -16.87 -9.86 -4.32
N ASP A 114 -16.83 -9.10 -5.41
CA ASP A 114 -16.18 -9.48 -6.65
C ASP A 114 -14.68 -9.20 -6.59
N VAL A 115 -14.28 -8.19 -5.82
CA VAL A 115 -12.89 -7.76 -5.62
C VAL A 115 -12.69 -7.24 -4.20
N VAL A 116 -11.48 -7.42 -3.67
CA VAL A 116 -11.06 -6.91 -2.37
C VAL A 116 -10.04 -5.80 -2.55
N VAL A 117 -10.31 -4.65 -1.96
CA VAL A 117 -9.37 -3.52 -1.81
C VAL A 117 -8.95 -3.47 -0.34
N ALA A 118 -7.74 -3.97 -0.05
CA ALA A 118 -7.17 -3.94 1.29
C ALA A 118 -6.30 -2.70 1.48
N VAL A 119 -6.71 -1.78 2.34
CA VAL A 119 -6.01 -0.53 2.66
C VAL A 119 -5.19 -0.74 3.93
N VAL A 120 -3.88 -0.88 3.74
CA VAL A 120 -2.93 -1.40 4.74
C VAL A 120 -1.62 -0.62 4.73
N GLY A 121 -0.85 -0.73 5.80
CA GLY A 121 0.45 -0.08 5.91
C GLY A 121 0.71 0.47 7.31
N GLU A 122 1.18 1.70 7.36
CA GLU A 122 1.59 2.40 8.58
C GLU A 122 0.54 3.43 8.99
N SER A 123 0.33 3.61 10.30
CA SER A 123 -0.26 4.87 10.76
C SER A 123 0.78 5.98 10.61
N GLN A 124 0.32 7.23 10.47
CA GLN A 124 1.20 8.39 10.26
C GLN A 124 2.27 8.54 11.37
N GLY A 125 1.91 8.18 12.62
CA GLY A 125 2.82 8.23 13.76
C GLY A 125 3.95 7.20 13.72
N MET A 126 3.88 6.18 12.85
CA MET A 126 4.99 5.25 12.63
C MET A 126 6.08 5.86 11.74
N ALA A 127 5.77 6.92 10.98
CA ALA A 127 6.67 7.59 10.05
C ALA A 127 6.73 9.11 10.35
N HIS A 128 7.02 9.42 11.60
CA HIS A 128 7.16 10.77 12.11
C HIS A 128 8.51 10.97 12.83
N GLU A 129 8.70 12.13 13.45
CA GLU A 129 9.84 12.39 14.32
C GLU A 129 9.97 11.32 15.41
N ALA A 130 11.22 10.96 15.74
CA ALA A 130 11.56 9.94 16.73
C ALA A 130 10.96 8.53 16.47
N SER A 131 10.39 8.29 15.29
CA SER A 131 9.65 7.07 14.96
C SER A 131 10.46 6.15 14.03
N SER A 132 11.69 5.85 14.44
CA SER A 132 12.55 4.89 13.74
C SER A 132 11.99 3.47 13.90
N ARG A 133 11.97 2.70 12.81
CA ARG A 133 11.53 1.29 12.83
C ARG A 133 12.69 0.35 12.52
N THR A 134 12.80 -0.71 13.31
CA THR A 134 13.74 -1.82 13.09
C THR A 134 13.16 -2.90 12.18
N ASP A 135 11.84 -2.93 12.01
CA ASP A 135 11.12 -3.76 11.04
C ASP A 135 10.33 -2.83 10.10
N ILE A 136 10.61 -2.94 8.80
CA ILE A 136 10.00 -2.15 7.73
C ILE A 136 8.97 -2.97 6.92
N THR A 137 8.48 -4.08 7.47
CA THR A 137 7.31 -4.78 6.92
C THR A 137 6.02 -4.10 7.35
N ILE A 138 4.92 -4.43 6.65
CA ILE A 138 3.57 -4.10 7.12
C ILE A 138 3.36 -4.76 8.49
N PRO A 139 2.72 -4.08 9.47
CA PRO A 139 2.47 -4.66 10.80
C PRO A 139 1.82 -6.05 10.73
N GLN A 140 2.23 -6.95 11.62
CA GLN A 140 1.86 -8.37 11.55
C GLN A 140 0.33 -8.59 11.59
N SER A 141 -0.41 -7.80 12.37
CA SER A 141 -1.89 -7.86 12.41
C SER A 141 -2.54 -7.70 11.03
N GLN A 142 -1.98 -6.81 10.21
CA GLN A 142 -2.45 -6.56 8.85
C GLN A 142 -1.95 -7.62 7.87
N ARG A 143 -0.74 -8.18 8.08
CA ARG A 143 -0.23 -9.29 7.25
C ARG A 143 -1.02 -10.58 7.44
N ASP A 144 -1.52 -10.83 8.66
CA ASP A 144 -2.43 -11.95 8.95
C ASP A 144 -3.76 -11.76 8.19
N LEU A 145 -4.31 -10.54 8.21
CA LEU A 145 -5.48 -10.16 7.42
C LEU A 145 -5.25 -10.36 5.92
N ILE A 146 -4.15 -9.86 5.35
CA ILE A 146 -3.81 -10.05 3.91
C ILE A 146 -3.76 -11.55 3.57
N THR A 147 -3.16 -12.36 4.44
CA THR A 147 -3.05 -13.81 4.23
C THR A 147 -4.43 -14.47 4.22
N ALA A 148 -5.31 -14.11 5.15
CA ALA A 148 -6.69 -14.60 5.21
C ALA A 148 -7.52 -14.16 3.99
N LEU A 149 -7.37 -12.89 3.56
CA LEU A 149 -8.02 -12.36 2.36
C LEU A 149 -7.54 -13.09 1.10
N LYS A 150 -6.23 -13.35 0.95
CA LYS A 150 -5.71 -14.10 -0.20
C LYS A 150 -6.27 -15.52 -0.26
N ALA A 151 -6.47 -16.17 0.89
CA ALA A 151 -7.05 -17.51 0.96
C ALA A 151 -8.50 -17.58 0.44
N THR A 152 -9.20 -16.45 0.31
CA THR A 152 -10.54 -16.41 -0.30
C THR A 152 -10.54 -16.66 -1.81
N GLY A 153 -9.39 -16.50 -2.47
CA GLY A 153 -9.26 -16.61 -3.93
C GLY A 153 -9.84 -15.43 -4.72
N LYS A 154 -10.38 -14.40 -4.04
CA LYS A 154 -10.85 -13.18 -4.68
C LYS A 154 -9.66 -12.34 -5.17
N PRO A 155 -9.81 -11.58 -6.29
CA PRO A 155 -8.81 -10.60 -6.69
C PRO A 155 -8.50 -9.65 -5.52
N LEU A 156 -7.23 -9.55 -5.16
CA LEU A 156 -6.76 -8.80 -4.00
C LEU A 156 -5.88 -7.62 -4.43
N ILE A 157 -6.37 -6.42 -4.20
CA ILE A 157 -5.66 -5.16 -4.43
C ILE A 157 -5.17 -4.65 -3.09
N LEU A 158 -3.87 -4.38 -2.98
CA LEU A 158 -3.32 -3.68 -1.82
C LEU A 158 -3.17 -2.20 -2.14
N VAL A 159 -3.81 -1.36 -1.34
CA VAL A 159 -3.61 0.09 -1.30
C VAL A 159 -2.72 0.38 -0.11
N LEU A 160 -1.49 0.77 -0.37
CA LEU A 160 -0.47 0.97 0.65
C LEU A 160 -0.44 2.43 1.08
N MET A 161 -0.50 2.65 2.39
CA MET A 161 -0.30 3.95 3.03
C MET A 161 0.89 3.87 3.98
N ASN A 162 1.94 4.62 3.69
CA ASN A 162 3.19 4.58 4.45
C ASN A 162 4.04 5.83 4.21
N GLY A 163 4.89 6.17 5.19
CA GLY A 163 5.79 7.33 5.10
C GLY A 163 7.22 6.97 4.69
N ARG A 164 7.49 5.69 4.43
CA ARG A 164 8.81 5.16 4.06
C ARG A 164 8.69 3.97 3.10
N PRO A 165 9.79 3.57 2.42
CA PRO A 165 9.84 2.28 1.73
C PRO A 165 9.59 1.10 2.67
N LEU A 166 8.73 0.18 2.24
CA LEU A 166 8.42 -1.06 2.96
C LEU A 166 9.05 -2.28 2.30
N ALA A 167 9.34 -3.31 3.10
CA ALA A 167 9.72 -4.63 2.60
C ALA A 167 8.46 -5.45 2.27
N LEU A 168 8.13 -5.55 0.98
CA LEU A 168 6.86 -6.07 0.46
C LEU A 168 6.97 -7.43 -0.24
N VAL A 169 7.95 -8.27 0.13
CA VAL A 169 8.26 -9.50 -0.61
C VAL A 169 7.09 -10.50 -0.58
N LYS A 170 6.40 -10.63 0.55
CA LYS A 170 5.25 -11.55 0.67
C LYS A 170 4.02 -10.99 -0.02
N GLU A 171 3.82 -9.70 0.11
CA GLU A 171 2.69 -8.96 -0.45
C GLU A 171 2.77 -8.94 -1.98
N ASP A 172 3.96 -8.80 -2.56
CA ASP A 172 4.19 -8.99 -4.00
C ASP A 172 3.87 -10.43 -4.46
N GLN A 173 3.92 -11.44 -3.61
CA GLN A 173 3.51 -12.80 -3.98
C GLN A 173 2.00 -12.99 -3.85
N GLN A 174 1.37 -12.37 -2.86
CA GLN A 174 -0.04 -12.57 -2.51
C GLN A 174 -0.99 -11.67 -3.31
N ALA A 175 -0.68 -10.39 -3.47
CA ALA A 175 -1.57 -9.41 -4.11
C ALA A 175 -1.65 -9.61 -5.63
N ASP A 176 -2.77 -9.25 -6.23
CA ASP A 176 -2.92 -9.21 -7.69
C ASP A 176 -2.55 -7.83 -8.25
N ALA A 177 -2.85 -6.76 -7.50
CA ALA A 177 -2.33 -5.42 -7.74
C ALA A 177 -1.86 -4.73 -6.45
N ILE A 178 -0.89 -3.82 -6.56
CA ILE A 178 -0.35 -3.04 -5.45
C ILE A 178 -0.22 -1.58 -5.89
N LEU A 179 -0.87 -0.70 -5.14
CA LEU A 179 -0.88 0.73 -5.34
C LEU A 179 -0.22 1.41 -4.14
N GLU A 180 0.91 2.08 -4.36
CA GLU A 180 1.59 2.89 -3.35
C GLU A 180 1.01 4.31 -3.36
N THR A 181 0.46 4.74 -2.24
CA THR A 181 -0.28 6.00 -2.10
C THR A 181 0.34 6.97 -1.10
N TRP A 182 1.39 6.55 -0.40
CA TRP A 182 2.03 7.30 0.68
C TRP A 182 0.99 7.74 1.71
N PHE A 183 1.08 8.99 2.19
CA PHE A 183 -0.04 9.70 2.81
C PHE A 183 -0.48 10.81 1.86
N ALA A 184 -1.63 10.63 1.23
CA ALA A 184 -2.05 11.41 0.06
C ALA A 184 -2.73 12.77 0.40
N GLY A 185 -2.81 13.13 1.69
CA GLY A 185 -3.37 14.39 2.16
C GLY A 185 -4.90 14.38 2.26
N THR A 186 -5.48 15.57 2.46
CA THR A 186 -6.92 15.76 2.73
C THR A 186 -7.83 15.19 1.64
N GLU A 187 -7.46 15.34 0.36
CA GLU A 187 -8.20 14.78 -0.79
C GLU A 187 -7.68 13.39 -1.22
N GLY A 188 -6.90 12.74 -0.36
CA GLY A 188 -6.21 11.49 -0.66
C GLY A 188 -7.17 10.38 -1.08
N GLY A 189 -8.29 10.22 -0.38
CA GLY A 189 -9.31 9.22 -0.72
C GLY A 189 -9.86 9.37 -2.13
N ASN A 190 -10.24 10.60 -2.53
CA ASN A 190 -10.74 10.87 -3.87
C ASN A 190 -9.67 10.58 -4.93
N ALA A 191 -8.44 11.07 -4.72
CA ALA A 191 -7.33 10.84 -5.64
C ALA A 191 -6.98 9.36 -5.83
N ILE A 192 -7.03 8.57 -4.75
CA ILE A 192 -6.80 7.12 -4.79
C ILE A 192 -7.94 6.44 -5.58
N ALA A 193 -9.18 6.84 -5.34
CA ALA A 193 -10.33 6.29 -6.07
C ALA A 193 -10.26 6.59 -7.57
N ASP A 194 -9.87 7.81 -7.97
CA ASP A 194 -9.68 8.16 -9.39
C ASP A 194 -8.69 7.21 -10.08
N VAL A 195 -7.61 6.82 -9.39
CA VAL A 195 -6.64 5.86 -9.90
C VAL A 195 -7.20 4.44 -9.94
N LEU A 196 -7.86 4.01 -8.87
CA LEU A 196 -8.45 2.67 -8.78
C LEU A 196 -9.48 2.44 -9.89
N PHE A 197 -10.30 3.43 -10.22
CA PHE A 197 -11.35 3.32 -11.25
C PHE A 197 -10.92 3.81 -12.64
N GLY A 198 -9.67 4.24 -12.80
CA GLY A 198 -9.13 4.64 -14.10
C GLY A 198 -9.56 6.01 -14.61
N ASP A 199 -10.17 6.84 -13.77
CA ASP A 199 -10.38 8.28 -14.05
C ASP A 199 -9.03 9.02 -14.13
N TYR A 200 -7.96 8.42 -13.59
CA TYR A 200 -6.58 8.84 -13.77
C TYR A 200 -5.64 7.64 -14.00
N ASN A 201 -4.77 7.73 -15.00
CA ASN A 201 -3.74 6.71 -15.26
C ASN A 201 -2.49 6.99 -14.40
N PRO A 202 -2.10 6.12 -13.46
CA PRO A 202 -1.05 6.40 -12.49
C PRO A 202 0.32 6.65 -13.14
N SER A 203 0.89 7.82 -12.89
CA SER A 203 2.16 8.26 -13.49
C SER A 203 3.33 8.31 -12.49
N GLY A 204 3.07 8.15 -11.20
CA GLY A 204 4.10 8.23 -10.16
C GLY A 204 5.22 7.22 -10.36
N LYS A 205 6.43 7.58 -9.91
CA LYS A 205 7.61 6.72 -9.89
C LYS A 205 8.29 6.82 -8.52
N LEU A 206 8.82 5.71 -8.04
CA LEU A 206 9.50 5.66 -6.75
C LEU A 206 10.74 6.57 -6.75
N PRO A 207 10.83 7.57 -5.86
CA PRO A 207 12.04 8.38 -5.70
C PRO A 207 13.11 7.67 -4.84
N MET A 208 12.76 6.55 -4.21
CA MET A 208 13.64 5.78 -3.31
C MET A 208 13.48 4.27 -3.56
N SER A 209 14.57 3.51 -3.47
CA SER A 209 14.55 2.04 -3.59
C SER A 209 13.72 1.40 -2.46
N PHE A 210 12.89 0.41 -2.80
CA PHE A 210 12.21 -0.44 -1.82
C PHE A 210 13.07 -1.69 -1.53
N PRO A 211 13.64 -1.83 -0.32
CA PRO A 211 14.49 -2.97 0.02
C PRO A 211 13.65 -4.24 0.24
N ARG A 212 14.26 -5.41 0.03
CA ARG A 212 13.60 -6.71 0.32
C ARG A 212 13.52 -7.05 1.81
N SER A 213 14.38 -6.44 2.63
CA SER A 213 14.45 -6.60 4.09
C SER A 213 15.26 -5.45 4.70
N VAL A 214 15.18 -5.27 6.02
CA VAL A 214 15.92 -4.20 6.71
C VAL A 214 17.44 -4.34 6.55
N ASP A 215 17.96 -5.57 6.48
CA ASP A 215 19.40 -5.84 6.29
C ASP A 215 19.95 -5.35 4.93
N LYS A 216 19.06 -5.02 3.98
CA LYS A 216 19.41 -4.59 2.62
C LYS A 216 19.31 -3.08 2.40
N PHE A 217 19.26 -2.27 3.47
CA PHE A 217 19.24 -0.81 3.39
C PHE A 217 20.38 -0.19 2.55
N ARG A 218 21.49 -0.92 2.31
CA ARG A 218 22.64 -0.45 1.52
C ARG A 218 22.41 -0.35 0.00
N SER A 219 21.25 -0.73 -0.55
CA SER A 219 20.97 -0.58 -1.98
C SER A 219 20.43 0.82 -2.34
N ILE A 220 21.20 1.87 -2.09
CA ILE A 220 20.96 3.18 -2.72
C ILE A 220 21.55 3.10 -4.13
N THR A 221 20.70 3.05 -5.15
CA THR A 221 21.16 3.26 -6.53
C THR A 221 21.37 4.76 -6.71
N ALA A 222 22.57 5.25 -6.39
CA ALA A 222 22.97 6.60 -6.79
C ALA A 222 23.14 6.63 -8.31
N ILE A 223 22.19 7.22 -9.04
CA ILE A 223 22.38 7.53 -10.46
C ILE A 223 23.32 8.73 -10.53
N SER A 224 24.62 8.48 -10.69
CA SER A 224 25.59 9.52 -11.01
C SER A 224 25.48 9.84 -12.50
N ILE A 225 24.86 10.97 -12.85
CA ILE A 225 24.95 11.52 -14.21
C ILE A 225 26.30 12.24 -14.33
N ARG A 226 27.28 11.56 -14.91
CA ARG A 226 28.45 12.20 -15.54
C ARG A 226 28.55 11.63 -16.95
N ASP A 227 28.42 12.52 -17.94
CA ASP A 227 28.60 12.29 -19.37
C ASP A 227 27.81 11.12 -19.98
N ALA A 228 26.53 11.34 -20.29
CA ALA A 228 25.71 10.62 -21.30
C ALA A 228 25.96 9.11 -21.52
N ARG A 229 26.35 8.38 -20.47
CA ARG A 229 26.57 6.92 -20.46
C ARG A 229 26.09 6.39 -19.12
N ILE A 230 24.99 5.65 -19.18
CA ILE A 230 24.44 4.94 -18.04
C ILE A 230 25.43 3.85 -17.63
N THR A 231 26.10 4.02 -16.49
CA THR A 231 26.99 3.00 -15.92
C THR A 231 26.44 2.59 -14.56
N LEU A 232 25.91 1.36 -14.47
CA LEU A 232 25.48 0.76 -13.21
C LEU A 232 26.71 0.37 -12.39
N LYS A 233 27.01 1.09 -11.30
CA LYS A 233 28.02 0.67 -10.32
C LYS A 233 27.33 0.08 -9.09
N SER A 234 27.36 -1.25 -8.98
CA SER A 234 27.13 -1.93 -7.71
C SER A 234 28.34 -1.72 -6.80
N GLN A 235 28.16 -1.13 -5.62
CA GLN A 235 29.18 -1.17 -4.57
C GLN A 235 29.04 -2.46 -3.75
N THR A 236 29.45 -3.58 -4.32
CA THR A 236 29.70 -4.81 -3.54
C THR A 236 30.90 -5.54 -4.11
N ASN A 237 31.96 -5.64 -3.31
CA ASN A 237 33.06 -6.58 -3.54
C ASN A 237 32.63 -7.91 -2.89
N ILE A 238 31.97 -8.79 -3.65
CA ILE A 238 31.69 -10.18 -3.26
C ILE A 238 32.12 -11.06 -4.43
N PRO A 239 32.93 -12.11 -4.20
CA PRO A 239 33.52 -12.90 -5.26
C PRO A 239 32.48 -13.65 -6.10
N HIS A 240 32.76 -13.71 -7.40
CA HIS A 240 31.98 -14.34 -8.45
C HIS A 240 31.48 -15.74 -8.08
N VAL A 241 30.16 -15.94 -8.16
CA VAL A 241 29.58 -17.27 -8.45
C VAL A 241 29.11 -17.24 -9.90
N ILE A 242 29.81 -18.01 -10.72
CA ILE A 242 29.58 -18.26 -12.14
C ILE A 242 28.20 -18.91 -12.30
N LEU A 243 27.29 -18.28 -13.03
CA LEU A 243 26.10 -18.96 -13.59
C LEU A 243 25.48 -18.13 -14.72
N THR A 244 26.10 -18.13 -15.90
CA THR A 244 25.41 -17.79 -17.15
C THR A 244 26.05 -18.46 -18.37
N LYS A 245 25.35 -19.46 -18.92
CA LYS A 245 25.26 -19.70 -20.37
C LYS A 245 23.98 -20.49 -20.65
N ARG A 246 22.86 -19.79 -20.86
CA ARG A 246 21.84 -20.11 -21.88
C ARG A 246 20.70 -19.09 -21.87
N MET A 247 20.26 -18.77 -23.09
CA MET A 247 19.08 -18.00 -23.47
C MET A 247 19.20 -16.47 -23.48
N ALA A 248 19.94 -15.98 -24.48
CA ALA A 248 19.54 -14.81 -25.25
C ALA A 248 18.76 -15.28 -26.51
N ARG A 249 17.66 -14.58 -26.83
CA ARG A 249 16.78 -14.57 -28.04
C ARG A 249 15.33 -14.51 -27.50
N SER A 250 14.47 -13.56 -27.80
CA SER A 250 14.30 -12.72 -28.99
C SER A 250 13.39 -11.54 -28.64
N ILE A 251 13.78 -10.30 -28.92
CA ILE A 251 12.87 -9.15 -29.03
C ILE A 251 13.13 -8.56 -30.41
N ARG A 252 12.18 -8.75 -31.33
CA ARG A 252 12.10 -8.00 -32.58
C ARG A 252 11.26 -6.76 -32.30
N LEU A 253 11.85 -5.60 -32.58
CA LEU A 253 11.13 -4.36 -32.88
C LEU A 253 10.15 -4.61 -34.03
N VAL A 254 8.94 -4.08 -33.91
CA VAL A 254 8.18 -3.57 -35.05
C VAL A 254 7.64 -2.20 -34.64
N THR A 255 8.13 -1.19 -35.36
CA THR A 255 7.55 0.14 -35.45
C THR A 255 6.70 0.15 -36.73
N VAL A 256 5.39 0.39 -36.61
CA VAL A 256 4.58 1.40 -37.33
C VAL A 256 3.37 1.69 -36.47
#